data_AF-A0A3E0U1G7-F1
#
_entry.id   AF-A0A3E0U1G7-F1
#
_cell.length_a   1.000
_cell.length_b   1.000
_cell.length_c   1.000
_cell.angle_alpha   90.00
_cell.angle_beta   90.00
_cell.angle_gamma   90.00
#
_symmetry.space_group_name_H-M   'P 1'
#
loop_
_entity.id
_entity.type
_entity.pdbx_description
1 polymer ?
#
loop_
_entity_poly.entity_id
_entity_poly.type
_entity_poly.pdbx_seq_one_letter_code
_entity_poly.pdbx_strand_id
1 'polypeptide(L)'
;MKSRHQGFTLIELVVVIVILGILAAVAAPRFIDLASDSREAIIEGVAGAIASSSSLVAAKARVDNIEDGNITVNGSNVAIEQGYASGHWANAWQFLLNVGQNITFTNPTAECTINDLCGVGNQNTAPSLDFTPSPANSNGLMLVWPQGYRLADACYAYYFNPKTGAQPRIGTVSSGC
;
A
#
# COMPACT_ATOMS: atom_id res chain seq x y z
N MET A 1 -66.24 -8.04 4.04
CA MET A 1 -65.29 -8.66 4.99
C MET A 1 -64.34 -7.58 5.49
N LYS A 2 -64.29 -7.33 6.80
CA LYS A 2 -63.45 -6.28 7.41
C LYS A 2 -62.10 -6.91 7.76
N SER A 3 -61.01 -6.51 7.09
CA SER A 3 -59.68 -7.01 7.43
C SER A 3 -59.24 -6.41 8.78
N ARG A 4 -59.05 -7.26 9.79
CA ARG A 4 -58.38 -6.85 11.03
C ARG A 4 -56.91 -6.67 10.69
N HIS A 5 -56.41 -5.43 10.76
CA HIS A 5 -54.97 -5.19 10.75
C HIS A 5 -54.41 -5.73 12.07
N GLN A 6 -53.68 -6.84 12.01
CA GLN A 6 -52.86 -7.32 13.12
C GLN A 6 -51.66 -6.38 13.24
N GLY A 7 -51.64 -5.54 14.27
CA GLY A 7 -50.47 -4.75 14.63
C GLY A 7 -49.39 -5.62 15.27
N PHE A 8 -48.14 -5.20 15.14
CA PHE A 8 -46.99 -5.77 15.85
C PHE A 8 -47.17 -5.60 17.37
N THR A 9 -46.81 -6.60 18.16
CA THR A 9 -46.79 -6.49 19.62
C THR A 9 -45.52 -5.78 20.10
N LEU A 10 -45.61 -5.07 21.24
CA LEU A 10 -44.43 -4.44 21.84
C LEU A 10 -43.33 -5.45 22.18
N ILE A 11 -43.71 -6.67 22.59
CA ILE A 11 -42.74 -7.71 22.93
C ILE A 11 -42.00 -8.23 21.69
N GLU A 12 -42.67 -8.36 20.54
CA GLU A 12 -42.01 -8.74 19.29
C GLU A 12 -40.96 -7.70 18.89
N LEU A 13 -41.26 -6.41 19.02
CA LEU A 13 -40.29 -5.36 18.72
C LEU A 13 -39.08 -5.41 19.68
N VAL A 14 -39.32 -5.61 20.98
CA VAL A 14 -38.26 -5.70 22.00
C VAL A 14 -37.37 -6.92 21.76
N VAL A 15 -37.93 -8.08 21.47
CA VAL A 15 -37.13 -9.29 21.20
C VAL A 15 -36.26 -9.11 19.95
N VAL A 16 -36.78 -8.46 18.90
CA VAL A 16 -36.00 -8.21 17.68
C VAL A 16 -34.79 -7.32 17.96
N ILE A 17 -34.96 -6.20 18.67
CA ILE A 17 -33.81 -5.31 18.98
C ILE A 17 -32.78 -5.99 19.90
N VAL A 18 -33.22 -6.87 20.81
CA VAL A 18 -32.33 -7.65 21.67
C VAL A 18 -31.52 -8.64 20.85
N ILE A 19 -32.16 -9.37 19.94
CA ILE A 19 -31.46 -10.32 19.05
C ILE A 19 -30.46 -9.58 18.17
N LEU A 20 -30.86 -8.46 17.55
CA LEU A 20 -29.95 -7.63 16.74
C LEU A 20 -28.79 -7.08 17.57
N GLY A 21 -29.02 -6.69 18.82
CA GLY A 21 -27.97 -6.24 19.74
C GLY A 21 -26.94 -7.32 20.04
N ILE A 22 -27.38 -8.57 20.30
CA ILE A 22 -26.48 -9.70 20.54
C ILE A 22 -25.65 -10.03 19.29
N LEU A 23 -26.30 -10.07 18.11
CA LEU A 23 -25.61 -10.33 16.84
C LEU A 23 -24.55 -9.27 16.56
N ALA A 24 -24.86 -7.99 16.79
CA ALA A 24 -23.92 -6.89 16.61
C ALA A 24 -22.72 -7.00 17.58
N ALA A 25 -22.97 -7.32 18.85
CA ALA A 25 -21.91 -7.42 19.87
C ALA A 25 -20.89 -8.54 19.57
N VAL A 26 -21.34 -9.65 18.96
CA VAL A 26 -20.44 -10.77 18.59
C VAL A 26 -19.76 -10.54 17.23
N ALA A 27 -20.44 -9.87 16.28
CA ALA A 27 -19.91 -9.65 14.94
C ALA A 27 -18.90 -8.50 14.86
N ALA A 28 -19.07 -7.43 15.66
CA ALA A 28 -18.24 -6.22 15.55
C ALA A 28 -16.74 -6.47 15.79
N PRO A 29 -16.29 -7.22 16.83
CA PRO A 29 -14.87 -7.47 17.04
C PRO A 29 -14.23 -8.21 15.86
N ARG A 30 -14.89 -9.27 15.37
CA ARG A 30 -14.38 -10.06 14.22
C ARG A 30 -14.28 -9.25 12.93
N PHE A 31 -15.21 -8.32 12.71
CA PHE A 31 -15.18 -7.48 11.53
C PHE A 31 -14.00 -6.49 11.56
N ILE A 32 -13.64 -5.99 12.75
CA ILE A 32 -12.48 -5.10 12.94
C ILE A 32 -11.17 -5.88 12.68
N ASP A 33 -11.04 -7.07 13.26
CA ASP A 33 -9.84 -7.91 13.07
C ASP A 33 -9.64 -8.26 11.58
N LEU A 34 -10.71 -8.71 10.91
CA LEU A 34 -10.66 -9.03 9.48
C LEU A 34 -10.29 -7.81 8.62
N ALA A 35 -10.73 -6.61 9.01
CA ALA A 35 -10.36 -5.40 8.30
C ALA A 35 -8.85 -5.09 8.44
N SER A 36 -8.27 -5.26 9.63
CA SER A 36 -6.82 -5.10 9.86
C SER A 36 -6.02 -6.14 9.06
N ASP A 37 -6.37 -7.42 9.18
CA ASP A 37 -5.74 -8.52 8.43
C ASP A 37 -5.80 -8.29 6.91
N SER A 38 -6.95 -7.78 6.42
CA SER A 38 -7.11 -7.50 4.99
C SER A 38 -6.18 -6.40 4.49
N ARG A 39 -5.89 -5.40 5.34
CA ARG A 39 -5.01 -4.28 5.00
C ARG A 39 -3.54 -4.71 5.01
N GLU A 40 -3.16 -5.56 5.97
CA GLU A 40 -1.83 -6.18 5.98
C GLU A 40 -1.62 -7.03 4.72
N ALA A 41 -2.58 -7.87 4.35
CA ALA A 41 -2.51 -8.68 3.13
C ALA A 41 -2.40 -7.83 1.85
N ILE A 42 -3.05 -6.66 1.80
CA ILE A 42 -2.93 -5.71 0.68
C ILE A 42 -1.49 -5.21 0.56
N ILE A 43 -0.88 -4.71 1.64
CA ILE A 43 0.49 -4.17 1.57
C ILE A 43 1.53 -5.26 1.33
N GLU A 44 1.31 -6.49 1.81
CA GLU A 44 2.14 -7.64 1.46
C GLU A 44 2.06 -7.97 -0.03
N GLY A 45 0.86 -7.95 -0.61
CA GLY A 45 0.65 -8.12 -2.05
C GLY A 45 1.38 -7.04 -2.86
N VAL A 46 1.32 -5.78 -2.39
CA VAL A 46 2.04 -4.66 -3.00
C VAL A 46 3.56 -4.86 -2.90
N ALA A 47 4.09 -5.28 -1.74
CA ALA A 47 5.51 -5.57 -1.58
C ALA A 47 5.99 -6.70 -2.52
N GLY A 48 5.17 -7.74 -2.71
CA GLY A 48 5.43 -8.78 -3.70
C GLY A 48 5.49 -8.25 -5.14
N ALA A 49 4.57 -7.35 -5.51
CA ALA A 49 4.58 -6.70 -6.82
C ALA A 49 5.81 -5.79 -7.00
N ILE A 50 6.19 -5.03 -5.96
CA ILE A 50 7.42 -4.22 -5.94
C ILE A 50 8.65 -5.11 -6.19
N ALA A 51 8.75 -6.25 -5.51
CA ALA A 51 9.88 -7.17 -5.66
C ALA A 51 9.96 -7.76 -7.07
N SER A 52 8.82 -8.21 -7.61
CA SER A 52 8.74 -8.71 -8.98
C SER A 52 9.20 -7.65 -9.98
N SER A 53 8.62 -6.44 -9.94
CA SER A 53 8.98 -5.35 -10.85
C SER A 53 10.44 -4.91 -10.71
N SER A 54 10.97 -4.85 -9.48
CA SER A 54 12.38 -4.53 -9.23
C SER A 54 13.32 -5.52 -9.91
N SER A 55 13.03 -6.83 -9.77
CA SER A 55 13.84 -7.89 -10.39
C SER A 55 13.84 -7.82 -11.92
N LEU A 56 12.67 -7.57 -12.52
CA LEU A 56 12.51 -7.43 -13.97
C LEU A 56 13.25 -6.21 -14.51
N VAL A 57 13.14 -5.08 -13.82
CA VAL A 57 13.85 -3.84 -14.17
C VAL A 57 15.35 -4.01 -14.06
N ALA A 58 15.85 -4.62 -12.98
CA ALA A 58 17.27 -4.87 -12.81
C ALA A 58 17.81 -5.81 -13.90
N ALA A 59 17.05 -6.83 -14.29
CA ALA A 59 17.41 -7.71 -15.42
C ALA A 59 17.46 -6.93 -16.74
N LYS A 60 16.46 -6.10 -17.03
CA LYS A 60 16.43 -5.24 -18.23
C LYS A 60 17.63 -4.27 -18.26
N ALA A 61 17.91 -3.59 -17.15
CA ALA A 61 19.02 -2.66 -17.04
C ALA A 61 20.37 -3.32 -17.32
N ARG A 62 20.58 -4.56 -16.84
CA ARG A 62 21.78 -5.36 -17.14
C ARG A 62 21.88 -5.73 -18.62
N VAL A 63 20.77 -6.12 -19.25
CA VAL A 63 20.73 -6.44 -20.68
C VAL A 63 21.07 -5.21 -21.53
N ASP A 64 20.54 -4.05 -21.14
CA ASP A 64 20.77 -2.78 -21.85
C ASP A 64 22.13 -2.14 -21.48
N ASN A 65 22.89 -2.72 -20.54
CA ASN A 65 24.16 -2.19 -20.02
C ASN A 65 24.03 -0.77 -19.44
N ILE A 66 22.95 -0.53 -18.66
CA ILE A 66 22.66 0.75 -18.04
C ILE A 66 22.77 0.61 -16.52
N GLU A 67 23.74 1.30 -15.94
CA GLU A 67 23.87 1.43 -14.47
C GLU A 67 23.17 2.67 -13.95
N ASP A 68 23.34 3.83 -14.61
CA ASP A 68 22.62 5.06 -14.30
C ASP A 68 22.00 5.63 -15.57
N GLY A 69 20.75 6.07 -15.52
CA GLY A 69 20.05 6.64 -16.67
C GLY A 69 18.60 6.22 -16.75
N ASN A 70 18.15 5.85 -17.95
CA ASN A 70 16.76 5.43 -18.20
C ASN A 70 16.73 4.18 -19.06
N ILE A 71 15.85 3.24 -18.71
CA ILE A 71 15.44 2.13 -19.59
C ILE A 71 14.01 2.36 -20.05
N THR A 72 13.60 1.71 -21.14
CA THR A 72 12.20 1.71 -21.57
C THR A 72 11.49 0.45 -21.08
N VAL A 73 10.39 0.64 -20.35
CA VAL A 73 9.47 -0.41 -19.89
C VAL A 73 8.07 -0.03 -20.33
N ASN A 74 7.40 -0.90 -21.10
CA ASN A 74 6.05 -0.66 -21.64
C ASN A 74 5.89 0.70 -22.39
N GLY A 75 6.95 1.16 -23.06
CA GLY A 75 6.95 2.45 -23.78
C GLY A 75 7.16 3.67 -22.88
N SER A 76 7.31 3.50 -21.57
CA SER A 76 7.64 4.56 -20.61
C SER A 76 9.11 4.50 -20.22
N ASN A 77 9.71 5.67 -19.98
CA ASN A 77 11.07 5.76 -19.45
C ASN A 77 11.06 5.55 -17.94
N VAL A 78 11.85 4.59 -17.48
CA VAL A 78 12.05 4.24 -16.07
C VAL A 78 13.48 4.60 -15.68
N ALA A 79 13.61 5.49 -14.71
CA ALA A 79 14.88 5.94 -14.18
C ALA A 79 15.57 4.82 -13.38
N ILE A 80 16.83 4.59 -13.70
CA ILE A 80 17.72 3.58 -13.12
C ILE A 80 18.85 4.30 -12.38
N GLU A 81 19.13 3.82 -11.17
CA GLU A 81 20.23 4.27 -10.34
C GLU A 81 20.98 3.03 -9.84
N GLN A 82 22.26 2.95 -10.18
CA GLN A 82 23.15 1.85 -9.82
C GLN A 82 22.62 0.45 -10.21
N GLY A 83 22.01 0.34 -11.39
CA GLY A 83 21.52 -0.91 -11.98
C GLY A 83 20.16 -1.37 -11.46
N TYR A 84 19.48 -0.57 -10.62
CA TYR A 84 18.13 -0.85 -10.12
C TYR A 84 17.21 0.33 -10.35
N ALA A 85 15.88 0.13 -10.24
CA ALA A 85 14.92 1.22 -10.29
C ALA A 85 15.27 2.32 -9.27
N SER A 86 15.17 3.57 -9.67
CA SER A 86 15.30 4.70 -8.74
C SER A 86 14.21 4.68 -7.67
N GLY A 87 14.42 5.39 -6.56
CA GLY A 87 13.38 5.63 -5.55
C GLY A 87 12.25 6.57 -6.00
N HIS A 88 12.27 7.02 -7.26
CA HIS A 88 11.40 8.08 -7.75
C HIS A 88 10.01 7.57 -8.11
N TRP A 89 8.96 8.28 -7.71
CA TRP A 89 7.58 7.93 -8.08
C TRP A 89 7.32 8.14 -9.58
N ALA A 90 7.34 9.40 -10.02
CA ALA A 90 6.97 9.79 -11.38
C ALA A 90 7.93 9.27 -12.47
N ASN A 91 9.19 9.03 -12.16
CA ASN A 91 10.15 8.58 -13.16
C ASN A 91 10.42 7.08 -13.10
N ALA A 92 9.80 6.33 -12.18
CA ALA A 92 9.96 4.88 -12.12
C ALA A 92 8.68 4.18 -11.69
N TRP A 93 8.34 4.25 -10.40
CA TRP A 93 7.37 3.32 -9.81
C TRP A 93 5.94 3.44 -10.31
N GLN A 94 5.53 4.61 -10.81
CA GLN A 94 4.21 4.76 -11.44
C GLN A 94 4.04 3.92 -12.72
N PHE A 95 5.15 3.54 -13.37
CA PHE A 95 5.14 2.72 -14.60
C PHE A 95 5.43 1.24 -14.33
N LEU A 96 5.93 0.92 -13.13
CA LEU A 96 6.38 -0.42 -12.77
C LEU A 96 5.35 -1.21 -11.97
N LEU A 97 4.48 -0.54 -11.22
CA LEU A 97 3.47 -1.19 -10.41
C LEU A 97 2.17 -1.32 -11.19
N ASN A 98 1.76 -2.56 -11.44
CA ASN A 98 0.44 -2.86 -11.95
C ASN A 98 -0.17 -3.97 -11.10
N VAL A 99 -0.89 -3.57 -10.07
CA VAL A 99 -1.62 -4.45 -9.14
C VAL A 99 -3.13 -4.40 -9.37
N GLY A 100 -3.57 -3.91 -10.54
CA GLY A 100 -4.99 -3.73 -10.86
C GLY A 100 -5.68 -2.59 -10.10
N GLN A 101 -4.92 -1.70 -9.47
CA GLN A 101 -5.42 -0.55 -8.71
C GLN A 101 -4.80 0.74 -9.26
N ASN A 102 -5.51 1.87 -9.11
CA ASN A 102 -4.92 3.16 -9.44
C ASN A 102 -3.98 3.58 -8.30
N ILE A 103 -2.71 3.83 -8.59
CA ILE A 103 -1.76 4.35 -7.60
C ILE A 103 -1.22 5.68 -8.12
N THR A 104 -1.49 6.77 -7.39
CA THR A 104 -1.01 8.10 -7.76
C THR A 104 -0.14 8.70 -6.67
N PHE A 105 0.67 9.67 -7.08
CA PHE A 105 1.41 10.50 -6.15
C PHE A 105 0.44 11.10 -5.13
N THR A 106 0.75 10.91 -3.85
CA THR A 106 0.02 11.51 -2.73
C THR A 106 1.02 12.15 -1.79
N ASN A 107 0.67 13.30 -1.22
CA ASN A 107 1.53 13.96 -0.25
C ASN A 107 1.75 13.03 0.97
N PRO A 108 3.00 12.83 1.44
CA PRO A 108 3.29 11.95 2.58
C PRO A 108 2.49 12.22 3.85
N THR A 109 2.01 13.46 4.05
CA THR A 109 1.23 13.87 5.23
C THR A 109 -0.28 13.76 5.02
N ALA A 110 -0.74 13.53 3.79
CA ALA A 110 -2.14 13.44 3.46
C ALA A 110 -2.68 12.02 3.67
N GLU A 111 -3.97 11.94 3.99
CA GLU A 111 -4.71 10.68 4.00
C GLU A 111 -4.99 10.22 2.57
N CYS A 112 -4.82 8.93 2.32
CA CYS A 112 -5.15 8.31 1.04
C CYS A 112 -6.66 8.20 0.86
N THR A 113 -7.27 9.14 0.13
CA THR A 113 -8.74 9.19 -0.01
C THR A 113 -9.22 8.99 -1.44
N ILE A 114 -8.40 9.36 -2.43
CA ILE A 114 -8.80 9.42 -3.85
C ILE A 114 -8.68 8.07 -4.56
N ASN A 115 -7.75 7.22 -4.13
CA ASN A 115 -7.45 5.94 -4.78
C ASN A 115 -7.41 4.80 -3.77
N ASP A 116 -7.45 3.56 -4.27
CA ASP A 116 -7.34 2.35 -3.43
C ASP A 116 -5.96 2.25 -2.77
N LEU A 117 -4.93 2.71 -3.47
CA LEU A 117 -3.54 2.79 -3.01
C LEU A 117 -2.96 4.17 -3.32
N CYS A 118 -2.12 4.66 -2.42
CA CYS A 118 -1.38 5.91 -2.59
C CYS A 118 0.11 5.64 -2.60
N GLY A 119 0.84 6.40 -3.42
CA GLY A 119 2.27 6.22 -3.60
C GLY A 119 3.05 7.51 -3.43
N VAL A 120 4.28 7.40 -2.92
CA VAL A 120 5.24 8.49 -2.92
C VAL A 120 6.65 7.94 -3.10
N GLY A 121 7.53 8.75 -3.69
CA GLY A 121 8.94 8.40 -3.90
C GLY A 121 9.85 9.52 -3.46
N ASN A 122 11.15 9.37 -3.71
CA ASN A 122 12.19 10.30 -3.29
C ASN A 122 12.18 10.63 -1.79
N GLN A 123 11.83 9.64 -0.96
CA GLN A 123 11.85 9.82 0.49
C GLN A 123 13.23 9.43 1.05
N ASN A 124 13.57 10.00 2.20
CA ASN A 124 14.80 9.68 2.96
C ASN A 124 14.51 8.95 4.27
N THR A 125 13.25 8.87 4.66
CA THR A 125 12.80 8.25 5.90
C THR A 125 11.31 7.94 5.79
N ALA A 126 10.83 7.02 6.62
CA ALA A 126 9.43 6.77 6.84
C ALA A 126 9.19 6.31 8.29
N PRO A 127 7.98 6.49 8.84
CA PRO A 127 7.64 6.10 10.20
C PRO A 127 7.78 4.59 10.43
N SER A 128 8.39 4.16 11.53
CA SER A 128 8.54 2.74 11.91
C SER A 128 9.34 1.87 10.94
N LEU A 129 10.24 2.45 10.12
CA LEU A 129 11.25 1.65 9.42
C LEU A 129 12.26 1.04 10.40
N ASP A 130 12.61 -0.23 10.17
CA ASP A 130 13.58 -1.00 10.95
C ASP A 130 15.04 -0.71 10.58
N PHE A 131 15.26 0.13 9.56
CA PHE A 131 16.59 0.61 9.18
C PHE A 131 16.58 2.12 8.90
N THR A 132 17.75 2.72 9.02
CA THR A 132 17.99 4.10 8.58
C THR A 132 18.49 4.08 7.14
N PRO A 133 17.79 4.73 6.19
CA PRO A 133 18.28 4.90 4.83
C PRO A 133 19.68 5.52 4.83
N SER A 134 20.65 4.81 4.24
CA SER A 134 22.04 5.26 4.12
C SER A 134 22.45 5.24 2.65
N PRO A 135 23.03 6.33 2.13
CA PRO A 135 23.25 7.61 2.80
C PRO A 135 21.92 8.34 3.12
N ALA A 136 21.93 9.19 4.16
CA ALA A 136 20.74 9.85 4.72
C ALA A 136 19.96 10.77 3.76
N ASN A 137 20.52 11.06 2.58
CA ASN A 137 19.92 11.86 1.51
C ASN A 137 19.85 11.11 0.17
N SER A 138 19.81 9.78 0.22
CA SER A 138 19.75 8.97 -1.00
C SER A 138 18.49 9.24 -1.81
N ASN A 139 17.39 9.73 -1.23
CA ASN A 139 16.07 9.84 -1.88
C ASN A 139 15.68 8.50 -2.56
N GLY A 140 16.16 7.40 -2.00
CA GLY A 140 16.03 6.06 -2.58
C GLY A 140 14.75 5.34 -2.19
N LEU A 141 13.97 5.93 -1.28
CA LEU A 141 12.79 5.32 -0.69
C LEU A 141 11.53 5.68 -1.48
N MET A 142 10.76 4.63 -1.82
CA MET A 142 9.42 4.69 -2.37
C MET A 142 8.49 3.92 -1.43
N LEU A 143 7.29 4.46 -1.19
CA LEU A 143 6.32 3.98 -0.23
C LEU A 143 4.96 3.88 -0.90
N VAL A 144 4.21 2.83 -0.57
CA VAL A 144 2.82 2.66 -1.01
C VAL A 144 1.96 2.28 0.20
N TRP A 145 0.84 2.97 0.40
CA TRP A 145 -0.06 2.74 1.53
C TRP A 145 -1.53 2.68 1.08
N PRO A 146 -2.40 1.98 1.82
CA PRO A 146 -3.79 1.78 1.41
C PRO A 146 -4.70 2.98 1.71
N GLN A 147 -5.88 2.98 1.08
CA GLN A 147 -6.93 3.96 1.32
C GLN A 147 -7.34 4.04 2.81
N GLY A 148 -7.63 5.26 3.27
CA GLY A 148 -8.00 5.58 4.64
C GLY A 148 -6.81 5.67 5.61
N TYR A 149 -5.58 5.52 5.13
CA TYR A 149 -4.37 5.68 5.94
C TYR A 149 -3.52 6.87 5.50
N ARG A 150 -2.67 7.29 6.44
CA ARG A 150 -1.51 8.16 6.23
C ARG A 150 -0.25 7.33 6.44
N LEU A 151 0.88 7.76 5.89
CA LEU A 151 2.17 7.14 6.19
C LEU A 151 2.52 7.16 7.69
N ALA A 152 2.04 8.18 8.41
CA ALA A 152 2.18 8.30 9.86
C ALA A 152 1.54 7.15 10.65
N ASP A 153 0.55 6.47 10.07
CA ASP A 153 -0.13 5.34 10.71
C ASP A 153 0.67 4.03 10.55
N ALA A 154 1.84 4.04 9.89
CA ALA A 154 2.75 2.90 9.81
C ALA A 154 2.12 1.59 9.27
N CYS A 155 1.32 1.75 8.21
CA CYS A 155 0.72 0.66 7.41
C CYS A 155 1.05 0.87 5.92
N TYR A 156 2.21 0.36 5.46
CA TYR A 156 2.69 0.60 4.09
C TYR A 156 3.68 -0.46 3.61
N ALA A 157 3.78 -0.61 2.29
CA ALA A 157 4.86 -1.31 1.60
C ALA A 157 5.96 -0.32 1.18
N TYR A 158 7.21 -0.78 1.09
CA TYR A 158 8.33 0.06 0.71
C TYR A 158 9.30 -0.59 -0.27
N TYR A 159 10.00 0.26 -1.00
CA TYR A 159 11.19 -0.04 -1.79
C TYR A 159 12.28 0.96 -1.42
N PHE A 160 13.51 0.49 -1.22
CA PHE A 160 14.65 1.35 -0.96
C PHE A 160 15.86 0.96 -1.82
N ASN A 161 16.24 1.86 -2.74
CA ASN A 161 17.51 1.76 -3.46
C ASN A 161 18.59 2.57 -2.70
N PRO A 162 19.64 1.93 -2.17
CA PRO A 162 20.71 2.62 -1.44
C PRO A 162 21.64 3.46 -2.33
N LYS A 163 21.55 3.34 -3.66
CA LYS A 163 22.43 4.00 -4.63
C LYS A 163 23.90 3.63 -4.48
N THR A 164 24.15 2.37 -4.15
CA THR A 164 25.50 1.83 -3.98
C THR A 164 25.77 0.61 -4.88
N GLY A 165 24.81 0.23 -5.72
CA GLY A 165 24.84 -1.02 -6.49
C GLY A 165 24.47 -2.26 -5.66
N ALA A 166 24.26 -2.11 -4.36
CA ALA A 166 23.68 -3.15 -3.51
C ALA A 166 22.21 -3.40 -3.88
N GLN A 167 21.73 -4.62 -3.62
CA GLN A 167 20.34 -4.98 -3.87
C GLN A 167 19.38 -4.05 -3.08
N PRO A 168 18.28 -3.60 -3.71
CA PRO A 168 17.27 -2.82 -3.02
C PRO A 168 16.63 -3.59 -1.88
N ARG A 169 16.23 -2.86 -0.84
CA ARG A 169 15.45 -3.42 0.27
C ARG A 169 13.97 -3.23 -0.01
N ILE A 170 13.19 -4.29 0.16
CA ILE A 170 11.74 -4.30 -0.08
C ILE A 170 11.08 -4.98 1.10
N GLY A 171 9.97 -4.42 1.56
CA GLY A 171 9.24 -4.99 2.68
C GLY A 171 7.98 -4.21 3.00
N THR A 172 7.44 -4.49 4.17
CA THR A 172 6.24 -3.85 4.71
C THR A 172 6.52 -3.34 6.11
N VAL A 173 5.73 -2.35 6.52
CA VAL A 173 5.57 -1.91 7.90
C VAL A 173 4.07 -2.00 8.19
N SER A 174 3.69 -2.88 9.12
CA SER A 174 2.30 -3.16 9.47
C SER A 174 1.93 -2.79 10.91
N SER A 175 2.82 -2.11 11.65
CA SER A 175 2.63 -1.81 13.08
C SER A 175 1.41 -0.96 13.42
N GLY A 176 0.81 -0.27 12.44
CA GLY A 176 -0.47 0.43 12.61
C GLY A 176 -1.46 0.14 11.49
N CYS A 177 -1.29 -1.00 10.81
CA CYS A 177 -2.45 -1.70 10.26
C CYS A 177 -3.28 -2.27 11.43
#